data_AF-A0A516KHE0-F1
#
_entry.id   AF-A0A516KHE0-F1
#
_cell.length_a   1.000
_cell.length_b   1.000
_cell.length_c   1.000
_cell.angle_alpha   90.00
_cell.angle_beta   90.00
_cell.angle_gamma   90.00
#
_symmetry.space_group_name_H-M   'P 1'
#
loop_
_entity.id
_entity.type
_entity.pdbx_description
1 polymer ?
#
loop_
_entity_poly.entity_id
_entity_poly.type
_entity_poly.pdbx_seq_one_letter_code
_entity_poly.pdbx_strand_id
1 'polypeptide(L)' 'MKDNDYKPKQLLTKREKEVFELLVQDKTTKDIAQELFISQKTVRNHISNVMHTFYLITHF' A
#
# COMPACT_ATOMS: atom_id res chain seq x y z
N MET A 1 32.70 -4.05 14.18
CA MET A 1 31.62 -3.06 14.02
C MET A 1 30.34 -3.85 13.89
N LYS A 2 29.35 -3.66 14.77
CA LYS A 2 28.07 -4.36 14.68
C LYS A 2 27.20 -3.55 13.74
N ASP A 3 27.01 -4.05 12.53
CA ASP A 3 26.07 -3.48 11.57
C ASP A 3 24.68 -3.50 12.19
N ASN A 4 24.15 -2.30 12.37
CA ASN A 4 22.83 -2.07 12.92
C ASN A 4 21.84 -2.41 11.78
N ASP A 5 21.44 -3.69 11.70
CA ASP A 5 20.36 -4.21 10.83
C ASP A 5 18.99 -3.63 11.23
N TYR A 6 18.89 -2.30 11.33
CA TYR A 6 17.62 -1.60 11.51
C TYR A 6 16.86 -1.66 10.19
N LYS A 7 16.22 -2.81 9.92
CA LYS A 7 15.23 -2.89 8.85
C LYS A 7 14.05 -2.02 9.29
N PRO A 8 13.76 -0.90 8.61
CA PRO A 8 12.60 -0.11 8.95
C PRO A 8 11.37 -1.02 8.87
N LYS A 9 10.57 -1.03 9.92
CA LYS A 9 9.32 -1.79 9.96
C LYS A 9 8.47 -1.31 8.78
N GLN A 10 8.25 -2.19 7.80
CA GLN A 10 7.44 -1.82 6.63
C GLN A 10 6.02 -1.53 7.11
N LEU A 11 5.60 -0.28 6.96
CA LEU A 11 4.28 0.19 7.40
C LEU A 11 3.16 -0.41 6.54
N LEU A 12 3.44 -0.62 5.26
CA LEU A 12 2.54 -1.27 4.29
C LEU A 12 3.03 -2.68 3.98
N THR A 13 2.09 -3.61 3.80
CA THR A 13 2.39 -4.90 3.20
C THR A 13 2.81 -4.73 1.73
N LYS A 14 3.42 -5.77 1.14
CA LYS A 14 3.84 -5.73 -0.28
C LYS A 14 2.69 -5.35 -1.22
N ARG A 15 1.50 -5.93 -1.03
CA ARG A 15 0.32 -5.64 -1.87
C ARG A 15 -0.23 -4.23 -1.65
N GLU A 16 -0.24 -3.75 -0.41
CA GLU A 16 -0.65 -2.38 -0.10
C GLU A 16 0.32 -1.36 -0.70
N LYS A 17 1.61 -1.67 -0.71
CA LYS A 17 2.63 -0.85 -1.38
C LYS A 17 2.42 -0.80 -2.90
N GLU A 18 2.21 -1.94 -3.55
CA GLU A 18 1.91 -2.01 -4.99
C GLU A 18 0.66 -1.18 -5.34
N VAL A 19 -0.42 -1.31 -4.56
CA VAL A 19 -1.65 -0.53 -4.77
C VAL A 19 -1.39 0.96 -4.57
N PHE A 20 -0.61 1.34 -3.55
CA PHE A 20 -0.25 2.74 -3.28
C PHE A 20 0.59 3.35 -4.41
N GLU A 21 1.59 2.63 -4.91
CA GLU A 21 2.44 3.10 -6.02
C GLU A 21 1.62 3.38 -7.29
N LEU A 22 0.61 2.56 -7.58
CA LEU A 22 -0.27 2.77 -8.72
C LEU A 22 -1.27 3.92 -8.48
N LEU A 23 -1.76 4.09 -7.25
CA LEU A 23 -2.59 5.24 -6.89
C LEU A 23 -1.86 6.58 -7.08
N VAL A 24 -0.57 6.65 -6.70
CA VAL A 24 0.25 7.86 -6.87
C VAL A 24 0.52 8.17 -8.37
N GLN A 25 0.36 7.18 -9.24
CA GLN A 25 0.43 7.33 -10.69
C GLN A 25 -0.93 7.69 -11.33
N ASP A 26 -1.91 8.14 -10.53
CA ASP A 26 -3.27 8.48 -10.95
C ASP A 26 -4.03 7.33 -11.65
N LYS A 27 -3.64 6.08 -11.38
CA LYS A 27 -4.36 4.91 -11.93
C LYS A 27 -5.72 4.75 -11.26
N THR A 28 -6.74 4.43 -12.05
CA THR A 28 -8.06 4.16 -11.49
C THR A 28 -8.12 2.78 -10.82
N THR A 29 -9.10 2.57 -9.93
CA THR A 29 -9.30 1.24 -9.31
C THR A 29 -9.53 0.12 -10.32
N LYS A 30 -10.04 0.45 -11.52
CA LYS A 30 -10.20 -0.48 -12.63
C LYS A 30 -8.84 -0.84 -13.25
N ASP A 31 -7.99 0.14 -13.50
CA ASP A 31 -6.64 -0.09 -14.06
C ASP A 31 -5.79 -0.91 -13.11
N ILE A 32 -5.80 -0.56 -11.82
CA ILE A 32 -5.08 -1.28 -10.76
C ILE A 32 -5.56 -2.73 -10.65
N ALA A 33 -6.88 -2.95 -10.75
CA ALA A 33 -7.45 -4.30 -10.72
C ALA A 33 -6.95 -5.16 -11.89
N GLN A 34 -6.85 -4.57 -13.08
CA GLN A 34 -6.32 -5.25 -14.26
C GLN A 34 -4.82 -5.55 -14.13
N GLU A 35 -4.03 -4.59 -13.67
CA GLU A 35 -2.57 -4.70 -13.54
C GLU A 35 -2.16 -5.72 -12.46
N LEU A 36 -2.91 -5.78 -11.35
CA LEU A 36 -2.63 -6.71 -10.24
C LEU A 36 -3.40 -8.04 -10.33
N PHE A 37 -4.18 -8.24 -11.40
CA PHE A 37 -5.00 -9.44 -11.64
C PHE A 37 -5.94 -9.79 -10.47
N ILE A 38 -6.59 -8.77 -9.90
CA ILE A 38 -7.52 -8.91 -8.77
C ILE A 38 -8.83 -8.16 -9.03
N SER A 39 -9.85 -8.40 -8.20
CA SER A 39 -11.11 -7.67 -8.33
C SER A 39 -10.97 -6.21 -7.88
N GLN A 40 -11.74 -5.30 -8.47
CA GLN A 40 -11.82 -3.90 -7.98
C GLN A 40 -12.26 -3.83 -6.51
N LYS A 41 -13.05 -4.80 -6.03
CA LYS A 41 -13.41 -4.91 -4.61
C LYS A 41 -12.17 -5.17 -3.75
N THR A 42 -11.30 -6.07 -4.19
CA THR A 42 -10.02 -6.35 -3.52
C THR A 42 -9.11 -5.12 -3.52
N VAL A 43 -9.04 -4.39 -4.64
CA VAL A 43 -8.30 -3.11 -4.71
C VAL A 43 -8.82 -2.12 -3.67
N ARG A 44 -10.14 -1.89 -3.61
CA ARG A 44 -10.75 -0.99 -2.61
C ARG A 44 -10.40 -1.38 -1.18
N ASN A 45 -10.40 -2.69 -0.86
CA ASN A 45 -10.00 -3.16 0.45
C ASN A 45 -8.53 -2.81 0.76
N HIS A 46 -7.61 -3.02 -0.18
CA HIS A 46 -6.21 -2.59 -0.02
C HIS A 46 -6.10 -1.09 0.18
N ILE A 47 -6.85 -0.27 -0.56
CA ILE A 47 -6.87 1.19 -0.40
C ILE A 47 -7.35 1.56 1.01
N SER A 48 -8.44 0.96 1.50
CA SER A 48 -8.93 1.21 2.86
C SER A 48 -7.88 0.91 3.92
N ASN A 49 -7.15 -0.21 3.78
CA ASN A 49 -6.06 -0.56 4.69
C ASN A 49 -4.90 0.43 4.61
N VAL A 50 -4.48 0.81 3.38
CA VAL A 50 -3.44 1.83 3.16
C VAL A 50 -3.84 3.13 3.89
N MET A 51 -5.05 3.63 3.67
CA MET A 51 -5.55 4.86 4.28
C MET A 51 -5.62 4.78 5.81
N HIS A 52 -6.05 3.64 6.35
CA HIS A 52 -6.05 3.41 7.79
C HIS A 52 -4.64 3.46 8.38
N THR A 53 -3.66 2.83 7.71
CA THR A 53 -2.25 2.89 8.12
C THR A 53 -1.73 4.33 8.09
N PHE A 54 -2.02 5.11 7.04
CA PHE A 54 -1.64 6.52 6.98
C PHE A 54 -2.28 7.35 8.11
N TYR A 55 -3.57 7.17 8.37
CA TYR A 55 -4.26 7.84 9.47
C TYR A 55 -3.57 7.59 10.82
N LEU A 56 -3.23 6.32 11.11
CA LEU A 56 -2.51 5.96 12.33
C LEU A 56 -1.15 6.64 12.41
N ILE A 57 -0.37 6.68 11.32
CA ILE A 57 0.95 7.31 11.32
C ILE A 57 0.87 8.83 11.52
N THR A 58 -0.14 9.49 10.92
CA THR A 58 -0.31 10.96 11.04
C THR A 58 -0.75 11.43 12.43
N HIS A 59 -1.16 10.53 13.33
CA HIS A 59 -1.63 10.84 14.68
C HIS A 59 -0.61 10.54 15.79
N PHE A 60 0.67 10.33 15.44
CA PHE A 60 1.81 10.24 16.37
C PHE A 60 2.81 11.38 16.13
#